data_AF-A0A9J6G1A0-F1
#
_entry.id   AF-A0A9J6G1A0-F1
#
_cell.length_a   1.000
_cell.length_b   1.000
_cell.length_c   1.000
_cell.angle_alpha   90.00
_cell.angle_beta   90.00
_cell.angle_gamma   90.00
#
_symmetry.space_group_name_H-M   'P 1'
#
loop_
_entity.id
_entity.type
_entity.pdbx_description
1 polymer ?
#
loop_
_entity_poly.entity_id
_entity_poly.type
_entity_poly.pdbx_seq_one_letter_code
_entity_poly.pdbx_strand_id
1 'polypeptide(L)'
;MQERTRGEDSISNILSRVLRCIENYHKEADRIFKSAWNEPYTQIVYKELDTFVCGSFEAKVAKFCSSLLCREDRNASSAEIEDSLKLFYLLKDFHRSITSALPPTREELRIDRLQDWFGFEVVLLWLKEAKGPVSGWISDLVTHDNMTPVARDVKYGSAIRDTIDILHSRYLRLWQKLELRNFHCAMAFTTAVAEDSSHFVRALSRRVESAGYFDVVGEFEVSTQLCVAISSLGRIASFLQETITEVEHTCSSDDDVAHRTSEITFPLEKALDASLISMSRICSEAVDKLKPELRKKLSCVSDASSLHLQDRALYELVRYVDACIGLLHEHLDDIAFRKMLRLLWKSTITSIKEEASLVQENYLYRFTTAPLSFKGLHKALFQLKDVFHAGGAGLSTAEIDIPVYTELDRQLDRTVRALEEHDISSPKDAVAVTV
;
A
#
# COMPACT_ATOMS: atom_id res chain seq x y z
N MET A 1 33.60 40.46 -15.15
CA MET A 1 33.96 40.90 -13.78
C MET A 1 33.16 40.04 -12.81
N GLN A 2 33.47 38.77 -12.55
CA GLN A 2 34.77 38.17 -12.21
C GLN A 2 35.28 38.62 -10.83
N GLU A 3 34.42 38.50 -9.81
CA GLU A 3 34.80 38.61 -8.40
C GLU A 3 33.78 37.94 -7.45
N ARG A 4 33.21 36.78 -7.84
CA ARG A 4 32.24 36.04 -7.00
C ARG A 4 32.52 34.55 -6.79
N THR A 5 33.72 34.08 -7.12
CA THR A 5 34.06 32.64 -7.12
C THR A 5 35.40 32.37 -6.42
N ARG A 6 35.62 32.95 -5.22
CA ARG A 6 36.87 32.73 -4.47
C ARG A 6 36.72 32.50 -2.97
N GLY A 7 35.50 32.31 -2.47
CA GLY A 7 35.21 32.01 -1.06
C GLY A 7 34.48 30.68 -0.83
N GLU A 8 34.13 29.96 -1.89
CA GLU A 8 33.47 28.65 -1.84
C GLU A 8 34.48 27.53 -2.11
N ASP A 9 35.58 27.49 -1.35
CA ASP A 9 36.13 26.16 -1.01
C ASP A 9 35.03 25.49 -0.17
N SER A 10 34.07 24.86 -0.85
CA SER A 10 32.81 24.40 -0.27
C SER A 10 33.10 23.71 1.06
N ILE A 11 32.35 24.05 2.11
CA ILE A 11 32.41 23.39 3.42
C ILE A 11 32.45 21.86 3.23
N SER A 12 31.75 21.36 2.21
CA SER A 12 31.80 19.97 1.74
C SER A 12 33.20 19.47 1.35
N ASN A 13 33.98 20.24 0.60
CA ASN A 13 35.36 19.91 0.22
C ASN A 13 36.29 19.87 1.44
N ILE A 14 36.11 20.79 2.39
CA ILE A 14 36.91 20.82 3.62
C ILE A 14 36.57 19.59 4.48
N LEU A 15 35.29 19.33 4.74
CA LEU A 15 34.82 18.17 5.50
C LEU A 15 35.27 16.85 4.85
N SER A 16 35.15 16.72 3.52
CA SER A 16 35.57 15.52 2.77
C SER A 16 37.08 15.28 2.83
N ARG A 17 37.90 16.33 2.79
CA ARG A 17 39.36 16.22 2.93
C ARG A 17 39.76 15.81 4.35
N VAL A 18 39.09 16.37 5.35
CA VAL A 18 39.29 16.03 6.77
C VAL A 18 38.96 14.55 7.00
N LEU A 19 37.81 14.07 6.52
CA LEU A 19 37.42 12.66 6.64
C LEU A 19 38.45 11.70 6.02
N ARG A 20 38.88 11.97 4.78
CA ARG A 20 39.87 11.12 4.09
C ARG A 20 41.22 11.06 4.81
N CYS A 21 41.66 12.18 5.42
CA CYS A 21 42.87 12.19 6.22
C CYS A 21 42.72 11.33 7.48
N ILE A 22 41.58 11.38 8.15
CA ILE A 22 41.36 10.61 9.38
C ILE A 22 41.27 9.12 9.06
N GLU A 23 40.49 8.73 8.04
CA GLU A 23 40.31 7.33 7.62
C GLU A 23 41.63 6.61 7.29
N ASN A 24 42.59 7.32 6.70
CA ASN A 24 43.86 6.73 6.26
C ASN A 24 44.88 6.50 7.38
N TYR A 25 44.84 7.29 8.46
CA TYR A 25 45.90 7.29 9.47
C TYR A 25 45.46 6.80 10.85
N HIS A 26 44.16 6.69 11.11
CA HIS A 26 43.67 6.44 12.47
C HIS A 26 44.07 5.07 13.06
N LYS A 27 44.12 3.99 12.26
CA LYS A 27 44.40 2.63 12.77
C LYS A 27 45.83 2.45 13.28
N GLU A 28 46.80 2.96 12.54
CA GLU A 28 48.22 2.85 12.92
C GLU A 28 48.55 3.83 14.05
N ALA A 29 47.96 5.04 14.01
CA ALA A 29 48.11 6.02 15.07
C ALA A 29 47.47 5.53 16.39
N ASP A 30 46.32 4.86 16.35
CA ASP A 30 45.71 4.25 17.54
C ASP A 30 46.60 3.20 18.20
N ARG A 31 47.29 2.37 17.40
CA ARG A 31 48.20 1.36 17.92
C ARG A 31 49.35 1.99 18.72
N ILE A 32 49.92 3.07 18.18
CA ILE A 32 51.04 3.80 18.79
C ILE A 32 50.56 4.54 20.04
N PHE A 33 49.42 5.23 19.98
CA PHE A 33 48.93 6.04 21.09
C PHE A 33 48.42 5.18 22.25
N LYS A 34 47.74 4.06 21.99
CA LYS A 34 47.38 3.10 23.05
C LYS A 34 48.61 2.55 23.74
N SER A 35 49.68 2.26 22.99
CA SER A 35 50.93 1.76 23.55
C SER A 35 51.67 2.77 24.42
N ALA A 36 51.58 4.06 24.10
CA ALA A 36 52.38 5.10 24.75
C ALA A 36 51.62 5.88 25.83
N TRP A 37 50.30 6.05 25.68
CA TRP A 37 49.47 6.90 26.56
C TRP A 37 48.20 6.20 27.08
N ASN A 38 47.99 4.92 26.77
CA ASN A 38 46.78 4.16 27.12
C ASN A 38 45.45 4.80 26.64
N GLU A 39 45.53 5.69 25.64
CA GLU A 39 44.38 6.32 24.99
C GLU A 39 44.48 6.15 23.46
N PRO A 40 43.37 5.93 22.75
CA PRO A 40 43.37 5.91 21.29
C PRO A 40 43.55 7.32 20.72
N TYR A 41 44.50 7.47 19.78
CA TYR A 41 44.70 8.68 18.97
C TYR A 41 43.39 9.20 18.38
N THR A 42 42.56 8.28 17.90
CA THR A 42 41.27 8.54 17.29
C THR A 42 40.34 9.31 18.24
N GLN A 43 40.32 8.97 19.54
CA GLN A 43 39.49 9.69 20.52
C GLN A 43 39.98 11.12 20.76
N ILE A 44 41.29 11.34 20.78
CA ILE A 44 41.88 12.69 20.93
C ILE A 44 41.55 13.54 19.70
N VAL A 45 41.82 13.02 18.50
CA VAL A 45 41.56 13.72 17.24
C VAL A 45 40.08 14.06 17.09
N TYR A 46 39.17 13.15 17.47
CA TYR A 46 37.75 13.42 17.36
C TYR A 46 37.22 14.42 18.40
N LYS A 47 37.78 14.48 19.62
CA LYS A 47 37.46 15.54 20.59
C LYS A 47 37.90 16.94 20.08
N GLU A 48 39.07 17.01 19.47
CA GLU A 48 39.56 18.25 18.85
C GLU A 48 38.73 18.65 17.61
N LEU A 49 38.33 17.67 16.80
CA LEU A 49 37.44 17.90 15.66
C LEU A 49 36.04 18.35 16.10
N ASP A 50 35.47 17.74 17.13
CA ASP A 50 34.20 18.16 17.73
C ASP A 50 34.32 19.63 18.19
N THR A 51 35.37 19.96 18.94
CA THR A 51 35.63 21.33 19.39
C THR A 51 35.76 22.32 18.22
N PHE A 52 36.51 21.96 17.19
CA PHE A 52 36.69 22.78 16.00
C PHE A 52 35.39 22.98 15.22
N VAL A 53 34.65 21.90 14.96
CA VAL A 53 33.42 21.93 14.17
C VAL A 53 32.32 22.66 14.93
N CYS A 54 32.07 22.32 16.19
CA CYS A 54 31.08 23.01 17.01
C CYS A 54 31.44 24.48 17.21
N GLY A 55 32.70 24.79 17.53
CA GLY A 55 33.17 26.17 17.67
C GLY A 55 33.06 27.00 16.39
N SER A 56 33.21 26.37 15.22
CA SER A 56 33.22 27.07 13.93
C SER A 56 31.84 27.20 13.28
N PHE A 57 30.95 26.23 13.50
CA PHE A 57 29.71 26.10 12.74
C PHE A 57 28.44 26.25 13.58
N GLU A 58 28.38 25.81 14.83
CA GLU A 58 27.14 25.75 15.62
C GLU A 58 26.43 27.11 15.70
N ALA A 59 27.13 28.16 16.15
CA ALA A 59 26.58 29.50 16.24
C ALA A 59 26.21 30.11 14.86
N LYS A 60 26.92 29.70 13.80
CA LYS A 60 26.63 30.16 12.43
C LYS A 60 25.37 29.49 11.88
N VAL A 61 25.22 28.19 12.11
CA VAL A 61 24.01 27.42 11.74
C VAL A 61 22.82 27.96 12.51
N ALA A 62 22.91 28.10 13.83
CA ALA A 62 21.83 28.65 14.65
C ALA A 62 21.41 30.05 14.17
N LYS A 63 22.36 30.95 13.91
CA LYS A 63 22.07 32.29 13.37
C LYS A 63 21.42 32.25 11.99
N PHE A 64 21.88 31.36 11.12
CA PHE A 64 21.30 31.16 9.80
C PHE A 64 19.85 30.65 9.91
N CYS A 65 19.60 29.64 10.73
CA CYS A 65 18.28 29.10 11.03
C CYS A 65 17.34 30.16 11.62
N SER A 66 17.76 30.94 12.61
CA SER A 66 16.95 32.04 13.15
C SER A 66 16.62 33.09 12.08
N SER A 67 17.58 33.43 11.21
CA SER A 67 17.35 34.37 10.11
C SER A 67 16.36 33.84 9.06
N LEU A 68 16.39 32.53 8.82
CA LEU A 68 15.47 31.85 7.90
C LEU A 68 14.04 31.90 8.45
N LEU A 69 13.85 31.58 9.75
CA LEU A 69 12.55 31.62 10.42
C LEU A 69 11.97 33.04 10.46
N CYS A 70 12.76 34.07 10.78
CA CYS A 70 12.28 35.46 10.76
C CYS A 70 11.86 35.96 9.36
N ARG A 71 12.35 35.30 8.30
CA ARG A 71 12.06 35.66 6.90
C ARG A 71 10.93 34.82 6.31
N GLU A 72 10.57 33.67 6.88
CA GLU A 72 9.40 32.90 6.45
C GLU A 72 8.13 33.76 6.50
N ASP A 73 7.96 34.56 7.55
CA ASP A 73 6.88 35.55 7.70
C ASP A 73 6.88 36.64 6.61
N ARG A 74 7.95 36.72 5.79
CA ARG A 74 8.19 37.74 4.76
C ARG A 74 8.63 37.17 3.40
N ASN A 75 8.28 35.91 3.11
CA ASN A 75 8.67 35.15 1.90
C ASN A 75 10.17 34.77 1.83
N ALA A 76 10.63 33.88 2.71
CA ALA A 76 11.89 33.17 2.49
C ALA A 76 11.87 32.46 1.13
N SER A 77 13.00 32.42 0.43
CA SER A 77 13.06 31.74 -0.87
C SER A 77 13.15 30.22 -0.68
N SER A 78 12.45 29.46 -1.52
CA SER A 78 12.51 27.99 -1.57
C SER A 78 13.97 27.47 -1.63
N ALA A 79 14.84 28.19 -2.34
CA ALA A 79 16.26 27.88 -2.43
C ALA A 79 17.00 27.96 -1.08
N GLU A 80 16.74 28.98 -0.26
CA GLU A 80 17.36 29.12 1.06
C GLU A 80 16.94 27.98 2.01
N ILE A 81 15.68 27.56 1.93
CA ILE A 81 15.16 26.42 2.70
C ILE A 81 15.83 25.12 2.23
N GLU A 82 15.94 24.90 0.93
CA GLU A 82 16.62 23.73 0.36
C GLU A 82 18.12 23.69 0.74
N ASP A 83 18.80 24.83 0.73
CA ASP A 83 20.21 24.94 1.12
C ASP A 83 20.41 24.62 2.60
N SER A 84 19.47 25.01 3.47
CA SER A 84 19.50 24.64 4.89
C SER A 84 19.36 23.12 5.09
N LEU A 85 18.50 22.45 4.30
CA LEU A 85 18.34 21.01 4.33
C LEU A 85 19.58 20.28 3.78
N LYS A 86 20.19 20.78 2.69
CA LYS A 86 21.45 20.25 2.16
C LYS A 86 22.58 20.34 3.19
N LEU A 87 22.66 21.46 3.90
CA LEU A 87 23.64 21.64 4.98
C LEU A 87 23.42 20.63 6.11
N PHE A 88 22.16 20.39 6.50
CA PHE A 88 21.83 19.36 7.49
C PHE A 88 22.29 17.97 7.03
N TYR A 89 21.98 17.57 5.79
CA TYR A 89 22.41 16.28 5.26
C TYR A 89 23.93 16.14 5.20
N LEU A 90 24.64 17.19 4.78
CA LEU A 90 26.11 17.20 4.76
C LEU A 90 26.70 16.99 6.16
N LEU A 91 26.17 17.71 7.16
CA LEU A 91 26.64 17.58 8.53
C LEU A 91 26.27 16.23 9.15
N LYS A 92 25.10 15.66 8.84
CA LYS A 92 24.71 14.31 9.28
C LYS A 92 25.57 13.22 8.64
N ASP A 93 25.89 13.33 7.35
CA ASP A 93 26.79 12.39 6.69
C ASP A 93 28.21 12.46 7.28
N PHE A 94 28.70 13.68 7.58
CA PHE A 94 29.96 13.88 8.27
C PHE A 94 29.96 13.28 9.69
N HIS A 95 28.89 13.52 10.47
CA HIS A 95 28.69 12.96 11.80
C HIS A 95 28.68 11.42 11.78
N ARG A 96 27.96 10.82 10.82
CA ARG A 96 27.93 9.35 10.64
C ARG A 96 29.31 8.78 10.34
N SER A 97 30.08 9.42 9.46
CA SER A 97 31.45 9.00 9.16
C SER A 97 32.34 9.03 10.41
N ILE A 98 32.27 10.11 11.21
CA ILE A 98 32.99 10.21 12.49
C ILE A 98 32.56 9.09 13.44
N THR A 99 31.27 8.91 13.65
CA THR A 99 30.73 7.95 14.62
C THR A 99 31.07 6.51 14.23
N SER A 100 31.09 6.18 12.95
CA SER A 100 31.48 4.85 12.47
C SER A 100 32.95 4.47 12.75
N ALA A 101 33.82 5.47 12.90
CA ALA A 101 35.23 5.28 13.19
C ALA A 101 35.55 5.24 14.71
N LEU A 102 34.56 5.55 15.55
CA LEU A 102 34.70 5.61 17.00
C LEU A 102 34.21 4.32 17.68
N PRO A 103 34.74 3.97 18.87
CA PRO A 103 34.19 2.88 19.67
C PRO A 103 32.74 3.19 20.10
N PRO A 104 31.87 2.17 20.21
CA PRO A 104 30.48 2.35 20.62
C PRO A 104 30.34 2.84 22.07
N THR A 105 31.28 2.48 22.94
CA THR A 105 31.39 2.99 24.31
C THR A 105 32.26 4.23 24.33
N ARG A 106 31.69 5.39 24.00
CA ARG A 106 32.36 6.69 24.07
C ARG A 106 31.53 7.72 24.82
N GLU A 107 32.20 8.76 25.30
CA GLU A 107 31.53 9.97 25.77
C GLU A 107 30.75 10.62 24.62
N GLU A 108 29.57 11.17 24.94
CA GLU A 108 28.75 11.94 24.02
C GLU A 108 29.52 13.20 23.59
N LEU A 109 29.64 13.38 22.27
CA LEU A 109 30.25 14.56 21.65
C LEU A 109 29.17 15.59 21.36
N ARG A 110 29.54 16.87 21.26
CA ARG A 110 28.55 17.93 20.99
C ARG A 110 27.90 17.77 19.62
N ILE A 111 28.65 17.28 18.64
CA ILE A 111 28.14 16.96 17.30
C ILE A 111 27.08 15.84 17.31
N ASP A 112 26.97 15.04 18.37
CA ASP A 112 25.90 14.03 18.50
C ASP A 112 24.52 14.67 18.63
N ARG A 113 24.47 15.94 19.04
CA ARG A 113 23.26 16.77 19.12
C ARG A 113 23.13 17.74 17.95
N LEU A 114 23.64 17.37 16.78
CA LEU A 114 23.62 18.19 15.56
C LEU A 114 22.21 18.72 15.21
N GLN A 115 21.17 17.93 15.47
CA GLN A 115 19.77 18.30 15.27
C GLN A 115 19.37 19.59 16.00
N ASP A 116 19.92 19.82 17.20
CA ASP A 116 19.58 20.98 18.04
C ASP A 116 20.07 22.29 17.41
N TRP A 117 21.06 22.22 16.52
CA TRP A 117 21.61 23.40 15.85
C TRP A 117 20.62 24.01 14.86
N PHE A 118 19.71 23.19 14.33
CA PHE A 118 18.70 23.60 13.36
C PHE A 118 17.38 23.99 14.04
N GLY A 119 17.04 23.32 15.14
CA GLY A 119 15.76 23.51 15.83
C GLY A 119 14.59 22.83 15.12
N PHE A 120 13.54 22.52 15.87
CA PHE A 120 12.38 21.80 15.33
C PHE A 120 11.56 22.68 14.37
N GLU A 121 11.61 24.00 14.52
CA GLU A 121 10.92 24.97 13.68
C GLU A 121 11.42 24.93 12.24
N VAL A 122 12.74 24.77 12.05
CA VAL A 122 13.34 24.63 10.70
C VAL A 122 12.97 23.28 10.08
N VAL A 123 12.87 22.22 10.88
CA VAL A 123 12.39 20.91 10.40
C VAL A 123 10.95 21.00 9.91
N LEU A 124 10.08 21.69 10.65
CA LEU A 124 8.70 21.95 10.22
C LEU A 124 8.66 22.75 8.91
N LEU A 125 9.56 23.73 8.75
CA LEU A 125 9.70 24.49 7.50
C LEU A 125 10.13 23.59 6.33
N TRP A 126 11.07 22.67 6.53
CA TRP A 126 11.46 21.68 5.51
C TRP A 126 10.28 20.81 5.08
N LEU A 127 9.49 20.30 6.03
CA LEU A 127 8.33 19.47 5.73
C LEU A 127 7.23 20.26 5.00
N LYS A 128 7.01 21.52 5.39
CA LYS A 128 6.08 22.43 4.71
C LYS A 128 6.49 22.69 3.26
N GLU A 129 7.76 23.01 3.03
CA GLU A 129 8.31 23.22 1.68
C GLU A 129 8.34 21.91 0.87
N ALA A 130 8.60 20.77 1.54
CA ALA A 130 8.59 19.47 0.92
C ALA A 130 7.24 19.15 0.26
N LYS A 131 6.15 19.53 0.93
CA LYS A 131 4.75 19.23 0.58
C LYS A 131 4.19 20.01 -0.61
N GLY A 132 4.59 21.27 -0.78
CA GLY A 132 4.02 22.17 -1.79
C GLY A 132 3.81 21.57 -3.18
N PRO A 133 4.84 20.97 -3.82
CA PRO A 133 4.74 20.48 -5.19
C PRO A 133 4.24 19.03 -5.34
N VAL A 134 4.24 18.22 -4.27
CA VAL A 134 4.11 16.75 -4.37
C VAL A 134 2.76 16.32 -4.92
N SER A 135 1.67 16.90 -4.42
CA SER A 135 0.32 16.57 -4.90
C SER A 135 0.11 16.86 -6.40
N GLY A 136 0.76 17.91 -6.93
CA GLY A 136 0.74 18.24 -8.36
C GLY A 136 1.46 17.18 -9.18
N TRP A 137 2.67 16.79 -8.76
CA TRP A 137 3.43 15.72 -9.43
C TRP A 137 2.68 14.39 -9.41
N ILE A 138 2.05 14.03 -8.28
CA ILE A 138 1.24 12.81 -8.18
C ILE A 138 0.05 12.86 -9.15
N SER A 139 -0.64 14.00 -9.25
CA SER A 139 -1.74 14.17 -10.22
C SER A 139 -1.28 14.02 -11.65
N ASP A 140 -0.12 14.59 -12.00
CA ASP A 140 0.46 14.51 -13.32
C ASP A 140 0.86 13.06 -13.65
N LEU A 141 1.50 12.35 -12.72
CA LEU A 141 1.87 10.94 -12.88
C LEU A 141 0.64 10.07 -13.14
N VAL A 142 -0.42 10.21 -12.35
CA VAL A 142 -1.64 9.41 -12.51
C VAL A 142 -2.37 9.72 -13.82
N THR A 143 -2.33 10.97 -14.25
CA THR A 143 -3.00 11.42 -15.48
C THR A 143 -2.31 10.87 -16.74
N HIS A 144 -0.97 10.82 -16.73
CA HIS A 144 -0.17 10.35 -17.86
C HIS A 144 0.18 8.85 -17.80
N ASP A 145 -0.26 8.13 -16.77
CA ASP A 145 -0.05 6.68 -16.68
C ASP A 145 -0.90 5.93 -17.72
N ASN A 146 -0.27 4.98 -18.41
CA ASN A 146 -0.92 4.11 -19.39
C ASN A 146 -1.70 2.95 -18.74
N MET A 147 -1.65 2.83 -17.41
CA MET A 147 -2.23 1.77 -16.59
C MET A 147 -1.76 0.38 -17.00
N THR A 148 -0.48 0.29 -17.37
CA THR A 148 0.17 -0.96 -17.77
C THR A 148 1.17 -1.42 -16.71
N PRO A 149 1.34 -2.75 -16.53
CA PRO A 149 2.35 -3.29 -15.62
C PRO A 149 3.76 -2.76 -15.95
N VAL A 150 4.55 -2.39 -14.94
CA VAL A 150 5.94 -1.93 -15.12
C VAL A 150 6.84 -3.01 -15.71
N ALA A 151 6.61 -4.26 -15.32
CA ALA A 151 7.36 -5.44 -15.77
C ALA A 151 6.45 -6.68 -15.70
N ARG A 152 6.90 -7.83 -16.22
CA ARG A 152 6.08 -9.07 -16.23
C ARG A 152 5.76 -9.59 -14.83
N ASP A 153 6.69 -9.40 -13.90
CA ASP A 153 6.65 -9.78 -12.50
C ASP A 153 6.03 -8.70 -11.59
N VAL A 154 5.79 -7.49 -12.11
CA VAL A 154 5.25 -6.36 -11.35
C VAL A 154 3.82 -6.08 -11.79
N LYS A 155 2.84 -6.25 -10.89
CA LYS A 155 1.40 -6.13 -11.21
C LYS A 155 0.83 -4.72 -11.11
N TYR A 156 1.65 -3.72 -10.78
CA TYR A 156 1.25 -2.33 -10.62
C TYR A 156 1.89 -1.40 -11.66
N GLY A 157 1.35 -0.19 -11.79
CA GLY A 157 1.74 0.79 -12.81
C GLY A 157 2.96 1.64 -12.42
N SER A 158 3.47 2.44 -13.35
CA SER A 158 4.59 3.35 -13.11
C SER A 158 4.27 4.44 -12.10
N ALA A 159 3.04 4.97 -12.12
CA ALA A 159 2.64 6.11 -11.30
C ALA A 159 2.72 5.80 -9.81
N ILE A 160 2.39 4.58 -9.36
CA ILE A 160 2.54 4.22 -7.95
C ILE A 160 4.01 4.07 -7.55
N ARG A 161 4.83 3.45 -8.40
CA ARG A 161 6.28 3.33 -8.15
C ARG A 161 6.89 4.72 -8.00
N ASP A 162 6.65 5.59 -8.98
CA ASP A 162 7.21 6.93 -9.01
C ASP A 162 6.63 7.81 -7.88
N THR A 163 5.37 7.61 -7.50
CA THR A 163 4.77 8.24 -6.30
C THR A 163 5.50 7.82 -5.03
N ILE A 164 5.75 6.52 -4.83
CA ILE A 164 6.49 6.02 -3.66
C ILE A 164 7.91 6.58 -3.65
N ASP A 165 8.58 6.66 -4.80
CA ASP A 165 9.92 7.25 -4.91
C ASP A 165 9.93 8.74 -4.52
N ILE A 166 8.90 9.50 -4.93
CA ILE A 166 8.70 10.90 -4.51
C ILE A 166 8.48 10.98 -2.99
N LEU A 167 7.55 10.20 -2.44
CA LEU A 167 7.27 10.20 -1.00
C LEU A 167 8.52 9.84 -0.19
N HIS A 168 9.29 8.85 -0.65
CA HIS A 168 10.53 8.45 -0.02
C HIS A 168 11.58 9.57 -0.07
N SER A 169 11.78 10.17 -1.25
CA SER A 169 12.75 11.24 -1.45
C SER A 169 12.41 12.52 -0.68
N ARG A 170 11.12 12.86 -0.55
CA ARG A 170 10.67 14.13 0.04
C ARG A 170 10.48 14.02 1.55
N TYR A 171 10.04 12.87 2.05
CA TYR A 171 9.67 12.71 3.45
C TYR A 171 10.51 11.66 4.17
N LEU A 172 10.51 10.41 3.72
CA LEU A 172 11.11 9.31 4.50
C LEU A 172 12.61 9.48 4.67
N ARG A 173 13.33 9.96 3.64
CA ARG A 173 14.76 10.24 3.74
C ARG A 173 15.07 11.26 4.86
N LEU A 174 14.23 12.28 4.99
CA LEU A 174 14.37 13.27 6.04
C LEU A 174 14.11 12.63 7.39
N TRP A 175 12.99 11.90 7.53
CA TRP A 175 12.62 11.17 8.75
C TRP A 175 13.71 10.22 9.24
N GLN A 176 14.28 9.40 8.35
CA GLN A 176 15.33 8.44 8.66
C GLN A 176 16.64 9.10 9.11
N LYS A 177 16.92 10.32 8.63
CA LYS A 177 18.10 11.11 9.05
C LYS A 177 17.81 12.00 10.26
N LEU A 178 16.55 12.14 10.65
CA LEU A 178 16.12 12.89 11.81
C LEU A 178 16.17 11.99 13.05
N GLU A 179 17.12 12.29 13.91
CA GLU A 179 17.21 11.69 15.26
C GLU A 179 16.40 12.49 16.28
N LEU A 180 15.93 13.70 15.92
CA LEU A 180 15.08 14.52 16.78
C LEU A 180 13.62 14.15 16.59
N ARG A 181 13.04 13.45 17.57
CA ARG A 181 11.64 13.02 17.54
C ARG A 181 10.81 13.96 18.39
N ASN A 182 10.69 15.20 17.94
CA ASN A 182 9.70 16.09 18.51
C ASN A 182 8.30 15.70 18.00
N PHE A 183 7.30 15.68 18.89
CA PHE A 183 5.92 15.35 18.53
C PHE A 183 5.40 16.14 17.32
N HIS A 184 5.64 17.45 17.25
CA HIS A 184 5.17 18.28 16.14
C HIS A 184 5.82 17.90 14.81
N CYS A 185 7.10 17.57 14.82
CA CYS A 185 7.81 17.11 13.63
C CYS A 185 7.29 15.75 13.16
N ALA A 186 7.09 14.82 14.10
CA ALA A 186 6.55 13.49 13.81
C ALA A 186 5.13 13.60 13.23
N MET A 187 4.26 14.43 13.83
CA MET A 187 2.92 14.70 13.29
C MET A 187 2.94 15.33 11.92
N ALA A 188 3.81 16.33 11.69
CA ALA A 188 3.91 16.99 10.40
C ALA A 188 4.37 16.02 9.31
N PHE A 189 5.31 15.14 9.64
CA PHE A 189 5.78 14.08 8.74
C PHE A 189 4.66 13.08 8.42
N THR A 190 4.01 12.47 9.43
CA THR A 190 2.98 11.46 9.20
C THR A 190 1.77 12.04 8.49
N THR A 191 1.39 13.29 8.79
CA THR A 191 0.32 14.00 8.10
C THR A 191 0.67 14.27 6.63
N ALA A 192 1.89 14.71 6.31
CA ALA A 192 2.30 14.95 4.94
C ALA A 192 2.26 13.67 4.08
N VAL A 193 2.83 12.58 4.60
CA VAL A 193 2.81 11.27 3.92
C VAL A 193 1.38 10.76 3.74
N ALA A 194 0.55 10.86 4.78
CA ALA A 194 -0.85 10.43 4.74
C ALA A 194 -1.69 11.21 3.71
N GLU A 195 -1.52 12.54 3.66
CA GLU A 195 -2.27 13.40 2.75
C GLU A 195 -1.92 13.14 1.28
N ASP A 196 -0.63 13.02 0.96
CA ASP A 196 -0.17 12.80 -0.41
C ASP A 196 -0.45 11.36 -0.88
N SER A 197 -0.33 10.37 0.01
CA SER A 197 -0.77 9.00 -0.28
C SER A 197 -2.28 8.94 -0.54
N SER A 198 -3.07 9.63 0.28
CA SER A 198 -4.51 9.78 0.07
C SER A 198 -4.83 10.54 -1.23
N HIS A 199 -3.95 11.47 -1.63
CA HIS A 199 -4.07 12.19 -2.90
C HIS A 199 -3.90 11.25 -4.08
N PHE A 200 -2.89 10.39 -4.06
CA PHE A 200 -2.69 9.34 -5.06
C PHE A 200 -3.94 8.46 -5.18
N VAL A 201 -4.46 7.94 -4.06
CA VAL A 201 -5.68 7.10 -4.04
C VAL A 201 -6.86 7.84 -4.70
N ARG A 202 -7.10 9.10 -4.32
CA ARG A 202 -8.18 9.91 -4.89
C ARG A 202 -7.99 10.21 -6.38
N ALA A 203 -6.75 10.45 -6.82
CA ALA A 203 -6.45 10.70 -8.23
C ALA A 203 -6.68 9.43 -9.06
N LEU A 204 -6.16 8.29 -8.59
CA LEU A 204 -6.28 7.00 -9.28
C LEU A 204 -7.74 6.54 -9.37
N SER A 205 -8.52 6.65 -8.28
CA SER A 205 -9.94 6.32 -8.31
C SER A 205 -10.73 7.16 -9.31
N ARG A 206 -10.49 8.49 -9.34
CA ARG A 206 -11.11 9.37 -10.33
C ARG A 206 -10.70 9.02 -11.76
N ARG A 207 -9.44 8.59 -11.95
CA ARG A 207 -8.93 8.16 -13.26
C ARG A 207 -9.61 6.88 -13.75
N VAL A 208 -9.86 5.93 -12.85
CA VAL A 208 -10.60 4.69 -13.17
C VAL A 208 -12.03 5.02 -13.61
N GLU A 209 -12.70 5.91 -12.87
CA GLU A 209 -14.06 6.36 -13.19
C GLU A 209 -14.12 7.12 -14.53
N SER A 210 -13.20 8.06 -14.76
CA SER A 210 -13.20 8.87 -15.99
C SER A 210 -12.75 8.10 -17.23
N ALA A 211 -12.00 7.01 -17.06
CA ALA A 211 -11.61 6.14 -18.17
C ALA A 211 -12.77 5.29 -18.71
N GLY A 212 -13.88 5.19 -17.98
CA GLY A 212 -14.99 4.33 -18.35
C GLY A 212 -14.63 2.84 -18.29
N TYR A 213 -13.71 2.42 -17.41
CA TYR A 213 -13.33 0.99 -17.31
C TYR A 213 -14.48 0.07 -16.88
N PHE A 214 -15.57 0.64 -16.36
CA PHE A 214 -16.81 -0.06 -16.03
C PHE A 214 -17.91 0.11 -17.07
N ASP A 215 -17.67 0.90 -18.13
CA ASP A 215 -18.61 1.18 -19.20
C ASP A 215 -18.39 0.16 -20.30
N VAL A 216 -19.31 -0.81 -20.40
CA VAL A 216 -19.21 -1.87 -21.42
C VAL A 216 -20.48 -1.93 -22.25
N VAL A 217 -20.27 -2.02 -23.57
CA VAL A 217 -21.27 -2.44 -24.55
C VAL A 217 -21.04 -3.92 -24.81
N GLY A 218 -21.80 -4.81 -24.15
CA GLY A 218 -21.66 -6.27 -24.31
C GLY A 218 -21.28 -7.00 -23.02
N GLU A 219 -20.56 -8.11 -23.15
CA GLU A 219 -20.07 -8.91 -22.01
C GLU A 219 -18.92 -8.18 -21.32
N PHE A 220 -19.02 -8.00 -19.99
CA PHE A 220 -18.00 -7.32 -19.21
C PHE A 220 -16.80 -8.23 -18.96
N GLU A 221 -15.62 -7.77 -19.36
CA GLU A 221 -14.35 -8.40 -19.05
C GLU A 221 -13.52 -7.47 -18.16
N VAL A 222 -12.88 -8.03 -17.13
CA VAL A 222 -11.98 -7.26 -16.27
C VAL A 222 -10.74 -6.90 -17.09
N SER A 223 -10.55 -5.62 -17.37
CA SER A 223 -9.40 -5.15 -18.15
C SER A 223 -8.10 -5.24 -17.34
N THR A 224 -6.98 -5.43 -18.04
CA THR A 224 -5.65 -5.40 -17.42
C THR A 224 -5.36 -4.08 -16.69
N GLN A 225 -5.90 -2.97 -17.20
CA GLN A 225 -5.76 -1.63 -16.63
C GLN A 225 -6.48 -1.51 -15.30
N LEU A 226 -7.66 -2.13 -15.18
CA LEU A 226 -8.40 -2.19 -13.92
C LEU A 226 -7.63 -3.02 -12.88
N CYS A 227 -7.04 -4.15 -13.29
CA CYS A 227 -6.16 -4.94 -12.42
C CYS A 227 -4.93 -4.14 -11.94
N VAL A 228 -4.29 -3.38 -12.84
CA VAL A 228 -3.18 -2.50 -12.49
C VAL A 228 -3.61 -1.42 -11.49
N ALA A 229 -4.82 -0.84 -11.65
CA ALA A 229 -5.37 0.13 -10.71
C ALA A 229 -5.52 -0.46 -9.31
N ILE A 230 -6.15 -1.64 -9.23
CA ILE A 230 -6.38 -2.34 -7.96
C ILE A 230 -5.05 -2.68 -7.29
N SER A 231 -4.09 -3.25 -8.02
CA SER A 231 -2.77 -3.59 -7.48
C SER A 231 -1.98 -2.34 -7.05
N SER A 232 -2.15 -1.21 -7.75
CA SER A 232 -1.53 0.06 -7.34
C SER A 232 -2.11 0.60 -6.03
N LEU A 233 -3.40 0.40 -5.78
CA LEU A 233 -4.03 0.69 -4.48
C LEU A 233 -3.57 -0.27 -3.37
N GLY A 234 -3.35 -1.55 -3.71
CA GLY A 234 -2.73 -2.51 -2.80
C GLY A 234 -1.31 -2.07 -2.42
N ARG A 235 -0.51 -1.64 -3.38
CA ARG A 235 0.88 -1.23 -3.15
C ARG A 235 1.01 0.03 -2.29
N ILE A 236 0.15 1.05 -2.47
CA ILE A 236 0.16 2.23 -1.58
C ILE A 236 -0.27 1.86 -0.15
N ALA A 237 -1.20 0.91 0.01
CA ALA A 237 -1.58 0.40 1.32
C ALA A 237 -0.42 -0.33 2.01
N SER A 238 0.31 -1.19 1.29
CA SER A 238 1.54 -1.82 1.83
C SER A 238 2.59 -0.79 2.25
N PHE A 239 2.83 0.23 1.42
CA PHE A 239 3.76 1.31 1.75
C PHE A 239 3.35 2.07 3.03
N LEU A 240 2.07 2.38 3.18
CA LEU A 240 1.56 3.03 4.40
C LEU A 240 1.73 2.14 5.63
N GLN A 241 1.46 0.84 5.50
CA GLN A 241 1.67 -0.12 6.59
C GLN A 241 3.15 -0.24 7.00
N GLU A 242 4.06 -0.33 6.01
CA GLU A 242 5.51 -0.32 6.23
C GLU A 242 5.95 0.96 6.96
N THR A 243 5.42 2.12 6.53
CA THR A 243 5.72 3.42 7.14
C THR A 243 5.17 3.52 8.57
N ILE A 244 3.97 3.02 8.84
CA ILE A 244 3.40 2.96 10.21
C ILE A 244 4.34 2.17 11.11
N THR A 245 4.74 0.96 10.70
CA THR A 245 5.62 0.10 11.50
C THR A 245 6.99 0.76 11.74
N GLU A 246 7.55 1.46 10.74
CA GLU A 246 8.78 2.24 10.91
C GLU A 246 8.60 3.37 11.93
N VAL A 247 7.50 4.14 11.84
CA VAL A 247 7.21 5.22 12.78
C VAL A 247 6.96 4.68 14.19
N GLU A 248 6.19 3.60 14.34
CA GLU A 248 5.93 2.95 15.63
C GLU A 248 7.23 2.49 16.30
N HIS A 249 8.06 1.74 15.57
CA HIS A 249 9.32 1.23 16.10
C HIS A 249 10.21 2.39 16.58
N THR A 250 10.26 3.44 15.77
CA THR A 250 11.20 4.51 15.97
C THR A 250 10.73 5.55 17.01
N CYS A 251 9.43 5.82 17.12
CA CYS A 251 8.85 6.66 18.18
C CYS A 251 8.72 5.92 19.52
N SER A 252 8.47 4.62 19.53
CA SER A 252 8.38 3.84 20.78
C SER A 252 9.73 3.70 21.48
N SER A 253 10.83 3.91 20.76
CA SER A 253 12.19 3.87 21.29
C SER A 253 12.64 5.21 21.90
N ASP A 254 11.79 6.24 21.85
CA ASP A 254 12.10 7.60 22.31
C ASP A 254 11.12 8.01 23.41
N ASP A 255 11.63 8.17 24.63
CA ASP A 255 10.84 8.42 25.84
C ASP A 255 9.95 9.67 25.72
N ASP A 256 10.38 10.68 24.95
CA ASP A 256 9.66 11.96 24.84
C ASP A 256 8.38 11.85 24.01
N VAL A 257 8.31 10.89 23.07
CA VAL A 257 7.16 10.70 22.16
C VAL A 257 6.49 9.34 22.26
N ALA A 258 7.08 8.37 22.95
CA ALA A 258 6.57 7.00 23.06
C ALA A 258 5.09 6.96 23.49
N HIS A 259 4.72 7.78 24.47
CA HIS A 259 3.35 7.86 25.01
C HIS A 259 2.31 8.42 24.02
N ARG A 260 2.74 9.00 22.88
CA ARG A 260 1.89 9.59 21.85
C ARG A 260 2.03 8.92 20.49
N THR A 261 2.69 7.76 20.44
CA THR A 261 2.92 7.02 19.20
C THR A 261 1.63 6.78 18.43
N SER A 262 0.53 6.41 19.12
CA SER A 262 -0.78 6.23 18.50
C SER A 262 -1.35 7.51 17.88
N GLU A 263 -1.17 8.67 18.51
CA GLU A 263 -1.57 9.95 17.94
C GLU A 263 -0.75 10.28 16.68
N ILE A 264 0.54 9.92 16.70
CA ILE A 264 1.48 10.13 15.60
C ILE A 264 1.14 9.25 14.40
N THR A 265 0.77 7.99 14.61
CA THR A 265 0.46 7.03 13.53
C THR A 265 -0.95 7.18 12.97
N PHE A 266 -1.88 7.76 13.74
CA PHE A 266 -3.29 7.89 13.36
C PHE A 266 -3.54 8.48 11.94
N PRO A 267 -2.84 9.54 11.47
CA PRO A 267 -3.01 10.02 10.10
C PRO A 267 -2.70 8.96 9.04
N LEU A 268 -1.65 8.17 9.25
CA LEU A 268 -1.24 7.10 8.34
C LEU A 268 -2.23 5.94 8.38
N GLU A 269 -2.69 5.53 9.57
CA GLU A 269 -3.72 4.49 9.74
C GLU A 269 -5.01 4.86 9.00
N LYS A 270 -5.45 6.11 9.14
CA LYS A 270 -6.61 6.63 8.41
C LYS A 270 -6.41 6.60 6.89
N ALA A 271 -5.22 6.95 6.41
CA ALA A 271 -4.88 6.89 4.99
C ALA A 271 -4.82 5.44 4.48
N LEU A 272 -4.32 4.51 5.29
CA LEU A 272 -4.28 3.08 5.00
C LEU A 272 -5.71 2.53 4.86
N ASP A 273 -6.57 2.81 5.83
CA ASP A 273 -7.99 2.42 5.80
C ASP A 273 -8.69 2.98 4.56
N ALA A 274 -8.49 4.27 4.26
CA ALA A 274 -9.06 4.90 3.07
C ALA A 274 -8.59 4.23 1.76
N SER A 275 -7.32 3.82 1.70
CA SER A 275 -6.74 3.09 0.57
C SER A 275 -7.40 1.72 0.38
N LEU A 276 -7.54 0.96 1.47
CA LEU A 276 -8.18 -0.36 1.48
C LEU A 276 -9.68 -0.29 1.17
N ILE A 277 -10.38 0.75 1.64
CA ILE A 277 -11.78 1.01 1.31
C ILE A 277 -11.91 1.32 -0.18
N SER A 278 -11.04 2.17 -0.73
CA SER A 278 -11.08 2.51 -2.16
C SER A 278 -10.80 1.28 -3.04
N MET A 279 -9.80 0.48 -2.69
CA MET A 279 -9.52 -0.80 -3.34
C MET A 279 -10.75 -1.72 -3.29
N SER A 280 -11.36 -1.87 -2.11
CA SER A 280 -12.55 -2.71 -1.93
C SER A 280 -13.74 -2.24 -2.75
N ARG A 281 -13.91 -0.92 -2.90
CA ARG A 281 -14.97 -0.34 -3.72
C ARG A 281 -14.79 -0.70 -5.19
N ILE A 282 -13.58 -0.47 -5.74
CA ILE A 282 -13.27 -0.77 -7.15
C ILE A 282 -13.42 -2.28 -7.43
N CYS A 283 -12.94 -3.15 -6.53
CA CYS A 283 -13.17 -4.60 -6.68
C CYS A 283 -14.66 -4.95 -6.64
N SER A 284 -15.44 -4.36 -5.74
CA SER A 284 -16.88 -4.64 -5.64
C SER A 284 -17.61 -4.21 -6.92
N GLU A 285 -17.27 -3.03 -7.46
CA GLU A 285 -17.85 -2.54 -8.71
C GLU A 285 -17.49 -3.46 -9.90
N ALA A 286 -16.26 -3.96 -9.96
CA ALA A 286 -15.85 -4.95 -10.96
C ALA A 286 -16.66 -6.26 -10.84
N VAL A 287 -16.87 -6.76 -9.62
CA VAL A 287 -17.69 -7.96 -9.37
C VAL A 287 -19.16 -7.74 -9.73
N ASP A 288 -19.70 -6.55 -9.42
CA ASP A 288 -21.08 -6.19 -9.78
C ASP A 288 -21.28 -6.17 -11.30
N LYS A 289 -20.26 -5.77 -12.05
CA LYS A 289 -20.28 -5.79 -13.53
C LYS A 289 -20.11 -7.20 -14.11
N LEU A 290 -19.47 -8.13 -13.40
CA LEU A 290 -19.39 -9.55 -13.78
C LEU A 290 -20.71 -10.31 -13.50
N LYS A 291 -21.53 -9.82 -12.55
CA LYS A 291 -22.74 -10.50 -12.08
C LYS A 291 -23.79 -10.80 -13.17
N PRO A 292 -24.08 -9.91 -14.15
CA PRO A 292 -25.07 -10.19 -15.18
C PRO A 292 -24.74 -11.40 -16.05
N GLU A 293 -23.49 -11.53 -16.51
CA GLU A 293 -23.07 -12.67 -17.33
C GLU A 293 -23.05 -13.96 -16.51
N LEU A 294 -22.65 -13.88 -15.23
CA LEU A 294 -22.73 -15.00 -14.30
C LEU A 294 -24.17 -15.48 -14.13
N ARG A 295 -25.12 -14.57 -13.90
CA ARG A 295 -26.55 -14.91 -13.79
C ARG A 295 -27.08 -15.51 -15.08
N LYS A 296 -26.78 -14.93 -16.25
CA LYS A 296 -27.19 -15.47 -17.55
C LYS A 296 -26.71 -16.91 -17.75
N LYS A 297 -25.44 -17.20 -17.42
CA LYS A 297 -24.88 -18.57 -17.49
C LYS A 297 -25.57 -19.51 -16.48
N LEU A 298 -25.85 -19.04 -15.26
CA LEU A 298 -26.62 -19.80 -14.26
C LEU A 298 -28.05 -20.10 -14.73
N SER A 299 -28.75 -19.14 -15.34
CA SER A 299 -30.08 -19.36 -15.89
C SER A 299 -30.07 -20.41 -17.02
N CYS A 300 -29.00 -20.50 -17.81
CA CYS A 300 -28.86 -21.61 -18.78
C CYS A 300 -28.75 -22.99 -18.11
N VAL A 301 -28.19 -23.07 -16.90
CA VAL A 301 -28.11 -24.32 -16.12
C VAL A 301 -29.47 -24.68 -15.53
N SER A 302 -30.20 -23.69 -15.00
CA SER A 302 -31.53 -23.89 -14.41
C SER A 302 -32.60 -24.16 -15.47
N ASP A 303 -32.54 -23.51 -16.63
CA ASP A 303 -33.52 -23.64 -17.73
C ASP A 303 -33.28 -24.81 -18.67
N ALA A 304 -32.22 -25.60 -18.45
CA ALA A 304 -31.88 -26.71 -19.31
C ALA A 304 -33.01 -27.76 -19.38
N SER A 305 -33.39 -28.16 -20.60
CA SER A 305 -34.49 -29.10 -20.83
C SER A 305 -34.09 -30.58 -20.71
N SER A 306 -32.80 -30.88 -20.54
CA SER A 306 -32.29 -32.24 -20.37
C SER A 306 -30.97 -32.24 -19.59
N LEU A 307 -30.63 -33.40 -19.01
CA LEU A 307 -29.38 -33.58 -18.26
C LEU A 307 -28.14 -33.25 -19.11
N HIS A 308 -28.11 -33.68 -20.37
CA HIS A 308 -27.00 -33.40 -21.28
C HIS A 308 -26.81 -31.89 -21.55
N LEU A 309 -27.92 -31.16 -21.76
CA LEU A 309 -27.85 -29.70 -21.95
C LEU A 309 -27.45 -28.98 -20.66
N GLN A 310 -27.90 -29.48 -19.51
CA GLN A 310 -27.50 -28.97 -18.21
C GLN A 310 -26.00 -29.15 -17.96
N ASP A 311 -25.45 -30.35 -18.20
CA ASP A 311 -24.03 -30.63 -18.01
C ASP A 311 -23.18 -29.76 -18.96
N ARG A 312 -23.65 -29.50 -20.20
CA ARG A 312 -23.00 -28.55 -21.11
C ARG A 312 -23.06 -27.10 -20.61
N ALA A 313 -24.21 -26.64 -20.13
CA ALA A 313 -24.36 -25.29 -19.59
C ALA A 313 -23.50 -25.09 -18.33
N LEU A 314 -23.41 -26.12 -17.50
CA LEU A 314 -22.57 -26.16 -16.31
C LEU A 314 -21.08 -26.07 -16.67
N TYR A 315 -20.64 -26.81 -17.68
CA TYR A 315 -19.28 -26.70 -18.20
C TYR A 315 -18.95 -25.26 -18.66
N GLU A 316 -19.84 -24.61 -19.41
CA GLU A 316 -19.64 -23.23 -19.86
C GLU A 316 -19.60 -22.22 -18.70
N LEU A 317 -20.43 -22.42 -17.67
CA LEU A 317 -20.41 -21.61 -16.45
C LEU A 317 -19.07 -21.74 -15.71
N VAL A 318 -18.63 -22.98 -15.48
CA VAL A 318 -17.36 -23.27 -14.78
C VAL A 318 -16.18 -22.72 -15.57
N ARG A 319 -16.14 -22.96 -16.88
CA ARG A 319 -15.10 -22.43 -17.78
C ARG A 319 -15.03 -20.90 -17.77
N TYR A 320 -16.18 -20.22 -17.74
CA TYR A 320 -16.24 -18.77 -17.64
C TYR A 320 -15.65 -18.27 -16.32
N VAL A 321 -16.06 -18.84 -15.19
CA VAL A 321 -15.56 -18.43 -13.87
C VAL A 321 -14.06 -18.72 -13.73
N ASP A 322 -13.60 -19.89 -14.21
CA ASP A 322 -12.19 -20.28 -14.20
C ASP A 322 -11.34 -19.32 -15.04
N ALA A 323 -11.81 -18.95 -16.25
CA ALA A 323 -11.13 -17.96 -17.09
C ALA A 323 -11.03 -16.58 -16.41
N CYS A 324 -12.10 -16.13 -15.76
CA CYS A 324 -12.08 -14.89 -14.97
C CYS A 324 -11.06 -14.96 -13.83
N ILE A 325 -11.04 -16.05 -13.07
CA ILE A 325 -10.09 -16.24 -11.97
C ILE A 325 -8.64 -16.30 -12.50
N GLY A 326 -8.41 -16.98 -13.62
CA GLY A 326 -7.11 -17.05 -14.27
C GLY A 326 -6.57 -15.67 -14.67
N LEU A 327 -7.41 -14.82 -15.28
CA LEU A 327 -7.06 -13.45 -15.63
C LEU A 327 -6.74 -12.61 -14.38
N LEU A 328 -7.58 -12.71 -13.35
CA LEU A 328 -7.37 -12.00 -12.09
C LEU A 328 -6.05 -12.43 -11.42
N HIS A 329 -5.76 -13.73 -11.40
CA HIS A 329 -4.51 -14.27 -10.85
C HIS A 329 -3.28 -13.81 -11.65
N GLU A 330 -3.41 -13.72 -12.98
CA GLU A 330 -2.31 -13.25 -13.83
C GLU A 330 -1.98 -11.77 -13.63
N HIS A 331 -2.97 -10.94 -13.31
CA HIS A 331 -2.80 -9.47 -13.35
C HIS A 331 -2.94 -8.75 -12.00
N LEU A 332 -3.35 -9.43 -10.93
CA LEU A 332 -3.40 -8.86 -9.59
C LEU A 332 -2.24 -9.34 -8.71
N ASP A 333 -1.84 -8.51 -7.75
CA ASP A 333 -1.01 -8.99 -6.63
C ASP A 333 -1.83 -9.89 -5.67
N ASP A 334 -1.15 -10.63 -4.79
CA ASP A 334 -1.79 -11.63 -3.93
C ASP A 334 -2.88 -11.04 -3.02
N ILE A 335 -2.68 -9.82 -2.52
CA ILE A 335 -3.61 -9.16 -1.60
C ILE A 335 -4.89 -8.77 -2.37
N ALA A 336 -4.70 -8.12 -3.52
CA ALA A 336 -5.77 -7.71 -4.43
C ALA A 336 -6.52 -8.93 -4.99
N PHE A 337 -5.80 -9.96 -5.43
CA PHE A 337 -6.34 -11.19 -5.96
C PHE A 337 -7.24 -11.87 -4.93
N ARG A 338 -6.72 -12.12 -3.71
CA ARG A 338 -7.50 -12.77 -2.65
C ARG A 338 -8.74 -11.95 -2.28
N LYS A 339 -8.64 -10.62 -2.25
CA LYS A 339 -9.79 -9.74 -1.99
C LYS A 339 -10.86 -9.88 -3.09
N MET A 340 -10.46 -9.81 -4.36
CA MET A 340 -11.35 -9.93 -5.51
C MET A 340 -12.01 -11.32 -5.54
N LEU A 341 -11.24 -12.36 -5.28
CA LEU A 341 -11.71 -13.74 -5.24
C LEU A 341 -12.79 -13.97 -4.16
N ARG A 342 -12.60 -13.42 -2.96
CA ARG A 342 -13.62 -13.47 -1.87
C ARG A 342 -14.92 -12.77 -2.28
N LEU A 343 -14.82 -11.59 -2.92
CA LEU A 343 -16.00 -10.84 -3.37
C LEU A 343 -16.74 -11.57 -4.49
N LEU A 344 -16.00 -12.12 -5.45
CA LEU A 344 -16.56 -12.90 -6.54
C LEU A 344 -17.22 -14.18 -6.04
N TRP A 345 -16.62 -14.89 -5.07
CA TRP A 345 -17.23 -16.06 -4.45
C TRP A 345 -18.57 -15.74 -3.76
N LYS A 346 -18.59 -14.69 -2.94
CA LYS A 346 -19.82 -14.21 -2.30
C LYS A 346 -20.90 -13.84 -3.32
N SER A 347 -20.52 -13.14 -4.41
CA SER A 347 -21.43 -12.79 -5.49
C SER A 347 -21.97 -14.02 -6.23
N THR A 348 -21.12 -15.05 -6.40
CA THR A 348 -21.49 -16.32 -7.02
C THR A 348 -22.52 -17.07 -6.20
N ILE A 349 -22.30 -17.26 -4.90
CA ILE A 349 -23.28 -17.88 -4.00
C ILE A 349 -24.59 -17.11 -4.01
N THR A 350 -24.52 -15.79 -3.95
CA THR A 350 -25.71 -14.92 -3.96
C THR A 350 -26.49 -15.09 -5.26
N SER A 351 -25.80 -15.19 -6.40
CA SER A 351 -26.44 -15.39 -7.71
C SER A 351 -27.08 -16.78 -7.84
N ILE A 352 -26.45 -17.83 -7.30
CA ILE A 352 -27.06 -19.18 -7.24
C ILE A 352 -28.31 -19.16 -6.36
N LYS A 353 -28.25 -18.49 -5.20
CA LYS A 353 -29.39 -18.36 -4.29
C LYS A 353 -30.56 -17.62 -4.96
N GLU A 354 -30.28 -16.51 -5.62
CA GLU A 354 -31.28 -15.74 -6.37
C GLU A 354 -31.92 -16.59 -7.47
N GLU A 355 -31.13 -17.34 -8.24
CA GLU A 355 -31.63 -18.24 -9.28
C GLU A 355 -32.49 -19.37 -8.70
N ALA A 356 -32.08 -19.95 -7.56
CA ALA A 356 -32.88 -20.95 -6.86
C ALA A 356 -34.23 -20.38 -6.37
N SER A 357 -34.25 -19.14 -5.88
CA SER A 357 -35.50 -18.44 -5.53
C SER A 357 -36.39 -18.22 -6.75
N LEU A 358 -35.84 -17.87 -7.92
CA LEU A 358 -36.61 -17.72 -9.17
C LEU A 358 -37.24 -19.05 -9.64
N VAL A 359 -36.50 -20.16 -9.52
CA VAL A 359 -37.04 -21.50 -9.81
C VAL A 359 -38.18 -21.83 -8.84
N GLN A 360 -38.02 -21.49 -7.56
CA GLN A 360 -39.03 -21.72 -6.53
C GLN A 360 -40.31 -20.90 -6.76
N GLU A 361 -40.17 -19.61 -7.08
CA GLU A 361 -41.30 -18.73 -7.38
C GLU A 361 -42.07 -19.17 -8.62
N ASN A 362 -41.37 -19.69 -9.63
CA ASN A 362 -41.96 -20.18 -10.88
C ASN A 362 -42.24 -21.68 -10.87
N TYR A 363 -42.21 -22.33 -9.70
CA TYR A 363 -42.29 -23.78 -9.58
C TYR A 363 -43.51 -24.37 -10.27
N LEU A 364 -44.69 -23.75 -10.12
CA LEU A 364 -45.93 -24.22 -10.75
C LEU A 364 -45.87 -24.23 -12.28
N TYR A 365 -45.16 -23.28 -12.89
CA TYR A 365 -44.97 -23.20 -14.34
C TYR A 365 -43.83 -24.11 -14.83
N ARG A 366 -42.92 -24.48 -13.93
CA ARG A 366 -41.72 -25.27 -14.21
C ARG A 366 -41.75 -26.65 -13.57
N PHE A 367 -42.93 -27.14 -13.19
CA PHE A 367 -43.07 -28.36 -12.36
C PHE A 367 -42.27 -29.56 -12.90
N THR A 368 -42.25 -29.74 -14.22
CA THR A 368 -41.55 -30.87 -14.88
C THR A 368 -40.04 -30.67 -14.98
N THR A 369 -39.54 -29.44 -14.94
CA THR A 369 -38.11 -29.11 -15.07
C THR A 369 -37.47 -28.67 -13.76
N ALA A 370 -38.25 -28.29 -12.75
CA ALA A 370 -37.76 -27.79 -11.46
C ALA A 370 -36.83 -28.77 -10.72
N PRO A 371 -37.09 -30.10 -10.68
CA PRO A 371 -36.13 -31.05 -10.10
C PRO A 371 -34.77 -31.02 -10.81
N LEU A 372 -34.78 -30.95 -12.14
CA LEU A 372 -33.57 -30.82 -12.93
C LEU A 372 -32.87 -29.49 -12.64
N SER A 373 -33.61 -28.38 -12.57
CA SER A 373 -33.07 -27.05 -12.24
C SER A 373 -32.33 -27.05 -10.89
N PHE A 374 -32.96 -27.54 -9.81
CA PHE A 374 -32.32 -27.58 -8.48
C PHE A 374 -31.09 -28.49 -8.46
N LYS A 375 -31.13 -29.64 -9.15
CA LYS A 375 -29.98 -30.53 -9.29
C LYS A 375 -28.82 -29.86 -10.02
N GLY A 376 -29.12 -29.07 -11.06
CA GLY A 376 -28.14 -28.29 -11.80
C GLY A 376 -27.49 -27.20 -10.95
N LEU A 377 -28.30 -26.46 -10.19
CA LEU A 377 -27.79 -25.42 -9.29
C LEU A 377 -26.95 -25.99 -8.15
N HIS A 378 -27.33 -27.15 -7.60
CA HIS A 378 -26.53 -27.83 -6.57
C HIS A 378 -25.19 -28.33 -7.13
N LYS A 379 -25.19 -28.95 -8.32
CA LYS A 379 -23.96 -29.30 -9.04
C LYS A 379 -23.08 -28.07 -9.32
N ALA A 380 -23.68 -26.96 -9.75
CA ALA A 380 -22.97 -25.71 -9.99
C ALA A 380 -22.30 -25.19 -8.71
N LEU A 381 -23.01 -25.19 -7.59
CA LEU A 381 -22.49 -24.78 -6.30
C LEU A 381 -21.23 -25.61 -5.91
N PHE A 382 -21.29 -26.93 -6.09
CA PHE A 382 -20.17 -27.82 -5.77
C PHE A 382 -18.98 -27.63 -6.72
N GLN A 383 -19.20 -27.59 -8.03
CA GLN A 383 -18.09 -27.42 -8.98
C GLN A 383 -17.44 -26.05 -8.86
N LEU A 384 -18.22 -24.99 -8.63
CA LEU A 384 -17.68 -23.66 -8.41
C LEU A 384 -16.89 -23.60 -7.10
N LYS A 385 -17.33 -24.29 -6.04
CA LYS A 385 -16.53 -24.44 -4.81
C LYS A 385 -15.11 -24.94 -5.11
N ASP A 386 -15.00 -25.99 -5.92
CA ASP A 386 -13.71 -26.57 -6.29
C ASP A 386 -12.83 -25.59 -7.09
N VAL A 387 -13.43 -24.84 -8.03
CA VAL A 387 -12.73 -23.81 -8.81
C VAL A 387 -12.20 -22.69 -7.91
N PHE A 388 -13.02 -22.17 -6.99
CA PHE A 388 -12.59 -21.11 -6.08
C PHE A 388 -11.55 -21.59 -5.05
N HIS A 389 -11.58 -22.88 -4.68
CA HIS A 389 -10.56 -23.50 -3.82
C HIS A 389 -9.24 -23.73 -4.55
N ALA A 390 -9.31 -24.12 -5.83
CA ALA A 390 -8.16 -24.41 -6.69
C ALA A 390 -7.10 -25.32 -6.00
N GLY A 391 -7.56 -26.36 -5.30
CA GLY A 391 -6.65 -27.29 -4.59
C GLY A 391 -5.82 -26.63 -3.47
N GLY A 392 -6.26 -25.51 -2.91
CA GLY A 392 -5.56 -24.75 -1.87
C GLY A 392 -4.75 -23.56 -2.40
N ALA A 393 -4.67 -23.37 -3.72
CA ALA A 393 -4.05 -22.19 -4.32
C ALA A 393 -5.00 -20.96 -4.35
N GLY A 394 -6.31 -21.18 -4.21
CA GLY A 394 -7.33 -20.13 -4.21
C GLY A 394 -7.74 -19.70 -2.79
N LEU A 395 -9.05 -19.71 -2.52
CA LEU A 395 -9.59 -19.47 -1.19
C LEU A 395 -9.35 -20.68 -0.28
N SER A 396 -9.03 -20.44 0.98
CA SER A 396 -8.97 -21.50 1.99
C SER A 396 -10.37 -22.06 2.27
N THR A 397 -10.43 -23.28 2.83
CA THR A 397 -11.70 -23.91 3.23
C THR A 397 -12.54 -23.00 4.15
N ALA A 398 -11.89 -22.28 5.08
CA ALA A 398 -12.58 -21.35 5.98
C ALA A 398 -13.16 -20.12 5.26
N GLU A 399 -12.54 -19.66 4.18
CA GLU A 399 -13.03 -18.55 3.35
C GLU A 399 -14.12 -18.99 2.36
N ILE A 400 -14.18 -20.28 2.05
CA ILE A 400 -15.18 -20.87 1.18
C ILE A 400 -16.46 -21.20 1.93
N ASP A 401 -16.33 -21.86 3.09
CA ASP A 401 -17.45 -22.35 3.91
C ASP A 401 -18.09 -21.22 4.74
N ILE A 402 -18.39 -20.10 4.08
CA ILE A 402 -19.10 -18.97 4.70
C ILE A 402 -20.54 -19.36 5.05
N PRO A 403 -21.18 -18.72 6.05
CA PRO A 403 -22.53 -19.08 6.49
C PRO A 403 -23.59 -19.09 5.38
N VAL A 404 -23.43 -18.22 4.37
CA VAL A 404 -24.35 -18.16 3.23
C VAL A 404 -24.21 -19.38 2.32
N TYR A 405 -22.99 -19.90 2.14
CA TYR A 405 -22.73 -21.11 1.37
C TYR A 405 -23.33 -22.33 2.07
N THR A 406 -23.02 -22.51 3.36
CA THR A 406 -23.44 -23.71 4.11
C THR A 406 -24.96 -23.81 4.22
N GLU A 407 -25.64 -22.68 4.40
CA GLU A 407 -27.10 -22.63 4.40
C GLU A 407 -27.69 -22.93 3.01
N LEU A 408 -27.11 -22.39 1.94
CA LEU A 408 -27.58 -22.66 0.57
C LEU A 408 -27.37 -24.12 0.16
N ASP A 409 -26.21 -24.70 0.46
CA ASP A 409 -25.91 -26.12 0.20
C ASP A 409 -26.91 -27.03 0.91
N ARG A 410 -27.17 -26.76 2.19
CA ARG A 410 -28.17 -27.49 2.99
C ARG A 410 -29.59 -27.32 2.45
N GLN A 411 -29.95 -26.15 1.94
CA GLN A 411 -31.26 -25.92 1.33
C GLN A 411 -31.41 -26.71 0.03
N LEU A 412 -30.44 -26.58 -0.89
CA LEU A 412 -30.46 -27.26 -2.18
C LEU A 412 -30.43 -28.79 -2.02
N ASP A 413 -29.59 -29.34 -1.14
CA ASP A 413 -29.53 -30.79 -0.87
C ASP A 413 -30.87 -31.32 -0.35
N ARG A 414 -31.54 -30.61 0.57
CA ARG A 414 -32.87 -31.00 1.04
C ARG A 414 -33.90 -30.97 -0.07
N THR A 415 -33.93 -29.91 -0.88
CA THR A 415 -34.88 -29.78 -2.00
C THR A 415 -34.65 -30.86 -3.04
N VAL A 416 -33.41 -31.15 -3.41
CA VAL A 416 -33.07 -32.22 -4.37
C VAL A 416 -33.52 -33.58 -3.84
N ARG A 417 -33.21 -33.93 -2.59
CA ARG A 417 -33.64 -35.22 -2.01
C ARG A 417 -35.15 -35.36 -1.94
N ALA A 418 -35.86 -34.32 -1.52
CA ALA A 418 -37.30 -34.38 -1.41
C ALA A 418 -37.99 -34.52 -2.78
N LEU A 419 -37.39 -33.97 -3.84
CA LEU A 419 -37.84 -34.15 -5.23
C LEU A 419 -37.45 -35.51 -5.82
N GLU A 420 -36.44 -36.20 -5.28
CA GLU A 420 -36.06 -37.56 -5.68
C GLU A 420 -36.87 -38.64 -4.93
N GLU A 421 -37.29 -38.39 -3.68
CA GLU A 421 -38.10 -39.32 -2.87
C GLU A 421 -39.58 -39.32 -3.24
N HIS A 422 -40.11 -38.18 -3.67
CA HIS A 422 -41.45 -38.10 -4.24
C HIS A 422 -41.35 -38.19 -5.76
N ASP A 423 -41.70 -39.34 -6.34
CA ASP A 423 -41.93 -39.48 -7.79
C ASP A 423 -43.18 -38.67 -8.15
N ILE A 424 -43.05 -37.33 -8.23
CA ILE A 424 -44.19 -36.40 -8.19
C ILE A 424 -44.97 -36.47 -9.50
N SER A 425 -45.95 -37.37 -9.54
CA SER A 425 -46.89 -37.50 -10.66
C SER A 425 -47.99 -36.41 -10.68
N SER A 426 -48.04 -35.52 -9.67
CA SER A 426 -49.12 -34.56 -9.47
C SER A 426 -48.67 -33.21 -8.88
N PRO A 427 -49.15 -32.05 -9.39
CA PRO A 427 -48.82 -30.72 -8.87
C PRO A 427 -49.21 -30.47 -7.41
N LYS A 428 -50.14 -31.26 -6.85
CA LYS A 428 -50.67 -31.06 -5.49
C LYS A 428 -49.75 -31.59 -4.39
N ASP A 429 -48.93 -32.59 -4.69
CA ASP A 429 -48.05 -33.21 -3.69
C ASP A 429 -46.75 -32.42 -3.50
N ALA A 430 -46.35 -31.62 -4.49
CA ALA A 430 -45.13 -30.82 -4.44
C ALA A 430 -45.22 -29.54 -3.61
N VAL A 431 -46.38 -28.87 -3.55
CA VAL A 431 -46.54 -27.63 -2.78
C VAL A 431 -46.29 -27.87 -1.28
N ALA A 432 -46.53 -29.09 -0.79
CA ALA A 432 -46.25 -29.49 0.59
C ALA A 432 -44.76 -29.77 0.87
N VAL A 433 -43.94 -29.99 -0.15
CA VAL A 433 -42.51 -30.34 -0.04
C VAL A 433 -41.61 -29.09 -0.06
N THR A 434 -42.11 -27.99 -0.63
CA THR A 434 -41.36 -26.72 -0.77
C THR A 434 -41.68 -25.64 0.27
N VAL A 435 -42.55 -25.91 1.26
CA VAL A 435 -42.85 -25.00 2.39
C VAL A 435 -41.96 -25.30 3.59
#